data_AF-A0A2N2SQ63-F1
#
_entry.id   AF-A0A2N2SQ63-F1
#
_cell.length_a   1.000
_cell.length_b   1.000
_cell.length_c   1.000
_cell.angle_alpha   90.00
_cell.angle_beta   90.00
_cell.angle_gamma   90.00
#
_symmetry.space_group_name_H-M   'P 1'
#
loop_
_entity.id
_entity.type
_entity.pdbx_description
1 polymer ?
#
loop_
_entity_poly.entity_id
_entity_poly.type
_entity_poly.pdbx_seq_one_letter_code
_entity_poly.pdbx_strand_id
1 'polypeptide(L)'
;MYDAEGRLDTDHLVVSYAPLVKRIAYQLMAKLPASVDVDDLIQNGMMGLLDAINRFEEGMGAQFETYAVQRIRGSMLDGLRDNDWVPRSLRRDMRRIEGAIHAL
;
A
#
# COMPACT_ATOMS: atom_id res chain seq x y z
N MET A 1 -25.77 -6.21 -9.78
CA MET A 1 -24.56 -6.69 -9.08
C MET A 1 -24.55 -6.02 -7.72
N TYR A 2 -25.49 -6.45 -6.88
CA TYR A 2 -25.77 -5.92 -5.54
C TYR A 2 -26.00 -7.13 -4.64
N ASP A 3 -25.65 -7.04 -3.35
CA ASP A 3 -26.02 -8.06 -2.37
C ASP A 3 -27.54 -8.13 -2.18
N ALA A 4 -28.03 -9.09 -1.39
CA ALA A 4 -29.46 -9.27 -1.11
C ALA A 4 -30.12 -8.03 -0.47
N GLU A 5 -29.32 -7.04 -0.03
CA GLU A 5 -29.72 -5.83 0.66
C GLU A 5 -29.60 -4.57 -0.23
N GLY A 6 -29.19 -4.73 -1.50
CA GLY A 6 -29.08 -3.63 -2.46
C GLY A 6 -27.79 -2.80 -2.34
N ARG A 7 -26.75 -3.31 -1.65
CA ARG A 7 -25.44 -2.65 -1.56
C ARG A 7 -24.49 -3.17 -2.64
N LEU A 8 -23.56 -2.33 -3.08
CA LEU A 8 -22.49 -2.73 -4.00
C LEU A 8 -21.80 -3.97 -3.43
N ASP A 9 -21.65 -5.02 -4.25
CA ASP A 9 -20.98 -6.27 -3.88
C ASP A 9 -19.48 -5.99 -3.65
N THR A 10 -19.20 -5.54 -2.43
CA THR A 10 -17.89 -5.07 -1.98
C THR A 10 -16.89 -6.22 -2.03
N ASP A 11 -17.32 -7.43 -1.69
CA ASP A 11 -16.48 -8.62 -1.74
C ASP A 11 -16.02 -8.92 -3.17
N HIS A 12 -16.92 -8.86 -4.15
CA HIS A 12 -16.55 -9.03 -5.55
C HIS A 12 -15.56 -7.96 -6.04
N LEU A 13 -15.74 -6.70 -5.66
CA LEU A 13 -14.82 -5.62 -6.01
C LEU A 13 -13.44 -5.81 -5.35
N VAL A 14 -13.41 -6.18 -4.06
CA VAL A 14 -12.16 -6.46 -3.34
C VAL A 14 -11.38 -7.58 -4.03
N VAL A 15 -12.04 -8.69 -4.38
CA VAL A 15 -11.39 -9.81 -5.08
C VAL A 15 -10.88 -9.39 -6.46
N SER A 16 -11.67 -8.61 -7.21
CA SER A 16 -11.31 -8.14 -8.55
C SER A 16 -10.08 -7.23 -8.54
N TYR A 17 -9.94 -6.38 -7.52
CA TYR A 17 -8.85 -5.40 -7.41
C TYR A 17 -7.68 -5.85 -6.50
N ALA A 18 -7.77 -6.99 -5.81
CA ALA A 18 -6.64 -7.53 -5.04
C ALA A 18 -5.34 -7.72 -5.86
N PRO A 19 -5.37 -8.15 -7.14
CA PRO A 19 -4.16 -8.20 -7.97
C PRO A 19 -3.50 -6.83 -8.19
N LEU A 20 -4.29 -5.75 -8.24
CA LEU A 20 -3.78 -4.38 -8.35
C LEU A 20 -2.97 -3.99 -7.11
N VAL A 21 -3.48 -4.34 -5.92
CA VAL A 21 -2.78 -4.10 -4.65
C VAL A 21 -1.42 -4.80 -4.65
N LYS A 22 -1.39 -6.10 -4.98
CA LYS A 22 -0.13 -6.87 -5.07
C LYS A 22 0.86 -6.23 -6.04
N ARG A 23 0.38 -5.83 -7.23
CA ARG A 23 1.23 -5.17 -8.24
C ARG A 23 1.86 -3.89 -7.71
N ILE A 24 1.09 -3.04 -7.01
CA ILE A 24 1.60 -1.80 -6.43
C ILE A 24 2.61 -2.09 -5.30
N ALA A 25 2.32 -3.09 -4.44
CA ALA A 25 3.22 -3.49 -3.36
C ALA A 25 4.59 -3.92 -3.91
N TYR A 26 4.63 -4.81 -4.90
CA TYR A 26 5.90 -5.24 -5.51
C TYR A 26 6.65 -4.10 -6.21
N GLN A 27 5.94 -3.15 -6.83
CA GLN A 27 6.56 -1.95 -7.42
C GLN A 27 7.20 -1.04 -6.37
N LEU A 28 6.60 -0.91 -5.20
CA LEU A 28 7.18 -0.17 -4.08
C LEU A 28 8.35 -0.93 -3.45
N MET A 29 8.21 -2.24 -3.26
CA MET A 29 9.22 -3.11 -2.66
C MET A 29 10.57 -3.03 -3.39
N ALA A 30 10.56 -2.86 -4.71
CA ALA A 30 11.77 -2.66 -5.52
C ALA A 30 12.61 -1.43 -5.14
N LYS A 31 12.08 -0.51 -4.32
CA LYS A 31 12.74 0.74 -3.89
C LYS A 31 12.97 0.82 -2.38
N LEU A 32 12.61 -0.22 -1.63
CA LEU A 32 12.65 -0.23 -0.18
C LEU A 32 13.81 -1.11 0.34
N PRO A 33 14.31 -0.87 1.56
CA PRO A 33 15.29 -1.75 2.19
C PRO A 33 14.76 -3.18 2.36
N ALA A 34 15.67 -4.14 2.44
CA ALA A 34 15.32 -5.56 2.67
C ALA A 34 14.63 -5.82 4.02
N SER A 35 14.65 -4.84 4.94
CA SER A 35 13.96 -4.93 6.23
C SER A 35 12.45 -4.74 6.14
N VAL A 36 11.92 -4.29 5.00
CA VAL A 36 10.48 -4.11 4.81
C VAL A 36 9.85 -5.41 4.33
N ASP A 37 8.78 -5.85 4.98
CA ASP A 37 8.00 -6.99 4.51
C ASP A 37 6.99 -6.56 3.43
N VAL A 38 6.90 -7.34 2.36
CA VAL A 38 5.93 -7.12 1.29
C VAL A 38 4.52 -7.45 1.75
N ASP A 39 4.34 -8.38 2.67
CA ASP A 39 3.03 -8.75 3.18
C ASP A 39 2.41 -7.60 4.00
N ASP A 40 3.22 -6.85 4.74
CA ASP A 40 2.80 -5.61 5.43
C ASP A 40 2.36 -4.53 4.44
N LEU A 41 3.08 -4.37 3.32
CA LEU A 41 2.66 -3.46 2.25
C LEU A 41 1.33 -3.90 1.64
N ILE A 42 1.17 -5.19 1.37
CA ILE A 42 -0.07 -5.73 0.81
C ILE A 42 -1.23 -5.46 1.79
N GLN A 43 -1.07 -5.72 3.09
CA GLN A 43 -2.11 -5.44 4.08
C GLN A 43 -2.51 -3.96 4.11
N ASN A 44 -1.55 -3.05 4.22
CA ASN A 44 -1.81 -1.61 4.18
C ASN A 44 -2.50 -1.18 2.88
N GLY A 45 -2.08 -1.77 1.76
CA GLY A 45 -2.71 -1.55 0.46
C GLY A 45 -4.15 -2.05 0.38
N MET A 46 -4.45 -3.20 0.98
CA MET A 46 -5.81 -3.73 1.05
C MET A 46 -6.73 -2.81 1.87
N MET A 47 -6.24 -2.24 2.97
CA MET A 47 -6.98 -1.23 3.74
C MET A 47 -7.28 0.02 2.90
N GLY A 48 -6.31 0.47 2.09
CA GLY A 48 -6.51 1.57 1.14
C GLY A 48 -7.52 1.25 0.03
N LEU A 49 -7.54 0.00 -0.45
CA LEU A 49 -8.54 -0.47 -1.42
C LEU A 49 -9.95 -0.46 -0.82
N LEU A 50 -10.12 -0.99 0.39
CA LEU A 50 -11.42 -0.98 1.08
C LEU A 50 -11.95 0.44 1.27
N ASP A 51 -11.09 1.36 1.71
CA ASP A 51 -11.46 2.76 1.86
C ASP A 51 -11.79 3.42 0.50
N ALA A 52 -11.07 3.05 -0.56
CA ALA A 52 -11.37 3.53 -1.90
C ALA A 52 -12.74 3.04 -2.41
N ILE A 53 -13.07 1.77 -2.20
CA ILE A 53 -14.38 1.20 -2.57
C ILE A 53 -15.51 1.93 -1.84
N ASN A 54 -15.33 2.19 -0.54
CA ASN A 54 -16.36 2.83 0.29
C ASN A 54 -16.57 4.32 -0.01
N ARG A 55 -15.54 5.02 -0.53
CA ARG A 55 -15.57 6.49 -0.72
C ARG A 55 -15.68 6.93 -2.17
N PHE A 56 -15.61 6.01 -3.11
CA PHE A 56 -15.70 6.37 -4.52
C PHE A 56 -17.13 6.77 -4.89
N GLU A 57 -17.29 7.97 -5.44
CA GLU A 57 -18.54 8.47 -5.99
C GLU A 57 -18.43 8.56 -7.53
N GLU A 58 -19.32 7.84 -8.22
CA GLU A 58 -19.42 7.91 -9.68
C GLU A 58 -19.85 9.33 -10.11
N GLY A 59 -19.13 9.92 -11.07
CA GLY A 59 -19.42 11.27 -11.60
C GLY A 59 -18.28 12.29 -11.46
N MET A 60 -17.22 11.98 -10.71
CA MET A 60 -16.05 12.86 -10.53
C MET A 60 -15.03 12.81 -11.68
N GLY A 61 -15.39 12.25 -12.84
CA GLY A 61 -14.58 12.29 -14.07
C GLY A 61 -13.38 11.33 -14.13
N ALA A 62 -13.10 10.56 -13.06
CA ALA A 62 -12.04 9.56 -13.03
C ALA A 62 -12.61 8.13 -12.93
N GLN A 63 -11.97 7.19 -13.62
CA GLN A 63 -12.25 5.76 -13.46
C GLN A 63 -11.88 5.31 -12.04
N PHE A 64 -12.66 4.39 -11.47
CA PHE A 64 -12.42 3.84 -10.12
C PHE A 64 -10.98 3.34 -9.96
N GLU A 65 -10.45 2.63 -10.96
CA GLU A 65 -9.08 2.10 -10.91
C GLU A 65 -8.04 3.21 -10.69
N THR A 66 -8.17 4.34 -11.38
CA THR A 66 -7.26 5.50 -11.23
C THR A 66 -7.31 6.06 -9.81
N TYR A 67 -8.50 6.15 -9.23
CA TYR A 67 -8.69 6.60 -7.85
C TYR A 67 -8.10 5.59 -6.84
N ALA A 68 -8.40 4.30 -7.02
CA ALA A 68 -7.93 3.23 -6.16
C ALA A 68 -6.40 3.14 -6.14
N VAL A 69 -5.72 3.30 -7.28
CA VAL A 69 -4.24 3.31 -7.35
C VAL A 69 -3.64 4.34 -6.40
N GLN A 70 -4.20 5.55 -6.35
CA GLN A 70 -3.70 6.62 -5.49
C GLN A 70 -3.94 6.32 -4.01
N ARG A 71 -5.15 5.83 -3.66
CA ARG A 71 -5.50 5.47 -2.27
C ARG A 71 -4.67 4.31 -1.75
N ILE A 72 -4.57 3.21 -2.52
CA ILE A 72 -3.78 2.02 -2.17
C ILE A 72 -2.32 2.41 -1.93
N ARG A 73 -1.71 3.15 -2.86
CA ARG A 73 -0.31 3.58 -2.71
C ARG A 73 -0.13 4.50 -1.50
N GLY A 74 -1.07 5.42 -1.27
CA GLY A 74 -1.06 6.30 -0.10
C GLY A 74 -1.03 5.50 1.20
N SER A 75 -1.96 4.57 1.39
CA SER A 75 -2.04 3.73 2.58
C SER A 75 -0.78 2.90 2.83
N MET A 76 -0.15 2.36 1.78
CA MET A 76 1.14 1.68 1.91
C MET A 76 2.24 2.61 2.42
N LEU A 77 2.34 3.83 1.86
CA LEU A 77 3.35 4.80 2.27
C LEU A 77 3.11 5.33 3.68
N ASP A 78 1.86 5.47 4.10
CA ASP A 78 1.50 5.89 5.45
C ASP A 78 1.82 4.78 6.46
N GLY A 79 1.48 3.52 6.17
CA GLY A 79 1.89 2.38 7.00
C GLY A 79 3.41 2.23 7.13
N LEU A 80 4.16 2.50 6.06
CA LEU A 80 5.62 2.58 6.14
C LEU A 80 6.08 3.70 7.07
N ARG A 81 5.46 4.88 7.07
CA ARG A 81 5.85 6.00 7.93
C ARG A 81 5.55 5.72 9.40
N ASP A 82 4.42 5.07 9.68
CA ASP A 82 4.02 4.70 11.04
C ASP A 82 5.00 3.66 11.63
N ASN A 83 5.49 2.73 10.80
CA ASN A 83 6.52 1.76 11.19
C ASN A 83 7.95 2.36 11.18
N ASP A 84 8.28 3.26 10.26
CA ASP A 84 9.55 4.00 10.19
C ASP A 84 9.49 5.31 11.01
N TRP A 85 9.24 5.23 12.32
CA TRP A 85 9.71 6.28 13.25
C TRP A 85 11.25 6.21 13.37
N VAL A 86 11.97 6.31 12.25
CA VAL A 86 13.44 6.29 12.24
C VAL A 86 13.94 7.64 11.73
N PRO A 87 14.40 8.52 12.63
CA PRO A 87 14.96 9.81 12.25
C PRO A 87 16.10 9.67 11.23
N ARG A 88 16.31 10.68 10.37
CA ARG A 88 17.37 10.67 9.33
C ARG A 88 18.76 10.40 9.91
N SER A 89 19.00 10.80 11.16
CA SER A 89 20.23 10.53 11.92
C SER A 89 20.41 9.03 12.18
N LEU A 90 19.38 8.36 12.72
CA LEU A 90 19.41 6.92 12.99
C LEU A 90 19.60 6.11 11.70
N ARG A 91 18.97 6.54 10.60
CA ARG A 91 19.21 5.97 9.26
C ARG A 91 20.64 6.15 8.75
N ARG A 92 21.29 7.26 9.08
CA ARG A 92 22.69 7.50 8.73
C ARG A 92 23.62 6.60 9.54
N ASP A 93 23.33 6.41 10.82
CA ASP A 93 24.13 5.56 11.70
C ASP A 93 24.00 4.08 11.32
N MET A 94 22.79 3.61 10.97
CA MET A 94 22.59 2.25 10.46
C MET A 94 23.41 1.97 9.19
N ARG A 95 23.39 2.87 8.19
CA ARG A 95 24.23 2.75 6.99
C ARG A 95 25.73 2.72 7.30
N ARG A 96 26.16 3.44 8.33
CA ARG A 96 27.56 3.46 8.76
C ARG A 96 27.97 2.11 9.37
N ILE A 97 27.08 1.51 10.15
CA ILE A 97 27.27 0.17 10.73
C ILE A 97 27.30 -0.89 9.63
N GLU A 98 26.34 -0.89 8.71
CA GLU A 98 26.32 -1.80 7.55
C GLU A 98 27.60 -1.71 6.72
N GLY A 99 28.06 -0.49 6.43
CA GLY A 99 29.31 -0.28 5.70
C GLY A 99 30.55 -0.82 6.42
N ALA A 100 30.57 -0.77 7.75
CA ALA A 100 31.67 -1.34 8.55
C ALA A 100 31.62 -2.88 8.58
N ILE A 101 30.41 -3.46 8.63
CA ILE A 101 30.21 -4.92 8.59
C ILE A 101 30.63 -5.49 7.22
N HIS A 102 30.32 -4.79 6.12
CA HIS A 102 30.73 -5.21 4.78
C HIS A 102 32.22 -5.04 4.48
N ALA A 103 32.94 -4.26 5.29
CA ALA A 103 34.38 -4.05 5.14
C ALA A 103 35.23 -5.07 5.93
N LEU A 104 34.58 -6.02 6.62
CA LEU A 104 35.18 -7.13 7.35
C LEU A 104 35.19 -8.40 6.49
#